data_AF-A0A3S1BR34-F1
#
_entry.id   AF-A0A3S1BR34-F1
#
_cell.length_a   1.000
_cell.length_b   1.000
_cell.length_c   1.000
_cell.angle_alpha   90.00
_cell.angle_beta   90.00
_cell.angle_gamma   90.00
#
_symmetry.space_group_name_H-M   'P 1'
#
loop_
_entity.id
_entity.type
_entity.pdbx_description
1 polymer ?
#
loop_
_entity_poly.entity_id
_entity_poly.type
_entity_poly.pdbx_seq_one_letter_code
_entity_poly.pdbx_strand_id
1 'polypeptide(L)'
;MFVWLTLLAAHVILCAGEVQEIHHKNIEQFLRGKMFTLIFVDSPSCTRCRRHFPYFVAASQSFPDDPEIFFTRTHDKKLTQKWGIEQLPALVYYREGLSNHEQIHVD
;
A
#
# COMPACT_ATOMS: atom_id res chain seq x y z
N MET A 1 26.30 26.95 23.01
CA MET A 1 26.75 25.58 22.62
C MET A 1 25.68 24.52 22.92
N PHE A 2 24.37 24.75 22.65
CA PHE A 2 23.30 23.78 22.98
C PHE A 2 22.02 23.94 22.12
N VAL A 3 22.11 24.54 20.93
CA VAL A 3 20.94 24.70 20.02
C VAL A 3 21.01 23.74 18.82
N TRP A 4 22.09 22.95 18.72
CA TRP A 4 22.27 21.95 17.65
C TRP A 4 21.69 20.57 18.00
N LEU A 5 21.29 20.33 19.25
CA LEU A 5 20.81 19.01 19.70
C LEU A 5 19.29 18.84 19.58
N THR A 6 18.52 19.93 19.49
CA THR A 6 17.06 19.87 19.37
C THR A 6 16.58 19.72 17.93
N LEU A 7 17.45 19.92 16.94
CA LEU A 7 17.12 19.79 15.51
C LEU A 7 17.21 18.36 14.98
N LEU A 8 17.86 17.44 15.72
CA LEU A 8 17.89 16.02 15.36
C LEU A 8 16.63 15.26 15.79
N ALA A 9 15.89 15.76 16.78
CA ALA A 9 14.66 15.11 17.26
C ALA A 9 13.42 15.42 16.40
N ALA A 10 13.49 16.42 15.52
CA ALA A 10 12.37 16.84 14.68
C ALA A 10 12.38 16.25 13.26
N HIS A 11 13.47 15.59 12.82
CA HIS A 11 13.52 14.92 11.50
C HIS A 11 13.17 13.42 11.54
N VAL A 12 12.91 12.86 12.73
CA VAL A 12 12.45 11.47 12.90
C VAL A 12 11.00 11.46 13.41
N ILE A 13 10.17 12.34 12.84
CA ILE A 13 8.75 12.47 13.21
C ILE A 13 7.91 12.00 12.01
N LEU A 14 7.20 10.88 12.20
CA LEU A 14 6.13 10.31 11.37
C LEU A 14 6.51 9.76 9.97
N CYS A 15 7.17 8.60 9.88
CA CYS A 15 7.23 7.84 8.61
C CYS A 15 6.80 6.38 8.72
N ALA A 16 6.04 6.00 9.75
CA ALA A 16 5.59 4.62 9.94
C ALA A 16 4.10 4.48 9.58
N GLY A 17 3.82 3.98 8.37
CA GLY A 17 2.47 3.53 7.98
C GLY A 17 1.69 4.48 7.06
N GLU A 18 2.34 5.17 6.12
CA GLU A 18 1.61 5.88 5.07
C GLU A 18 1.23 4.91 3.94
N VAL A 19 -0.08 4.69 3.77
CA VAL A 19 -0.60 3.91 2.64
C VAL A 19 -0.58 4.77 1.39
N GLN A 20 0.34 4.47 0.47
CA GLN A 20 0.51 5.28 -0.74
C GLN A 20 -0.52 4.97 -1.82
N GLU A 21 -1.05 6.01 -2.45
CA GLU A 21 -2.04 5.88 -3.51
C GLU A 21 -1.37 5.71 -4.88
N ILE A 22 -1.83 4.69 -5.62
CA ILE A 22 -1.32 4.35 -6.95
C ILE A 22 -2.43 4.27 -7.99
N HIS A 23 -2.05 4.53 -9.23
CA HIS A 23 -2.89 4.58 -10.41
C HIS A 23 -2.23 3.80 -11.57
N HIS A 24 -3.00 3.53 -12.63
CA HIS A 24 -2.48 2.82 -13.80
C HIS A 24 -1.23 3.43 -14.43
N LYS A 25 -0.99 4.74 -14.25
CA LYS A 25 0.16 5.45 -14.82
C LYS A 25 1.45 5.30 -14.02
N ASN A 26 1.35 5.17 -12.69
CA ASN A 26 2.52 5.19 -11.81
C ASN A 26 2.87 3.81 -11.25
N ILE A 27 1.96 2.83 -11.34
CA ILE A 27 2.13 1.51 -10.73
C ILE A 27 3.39 0.78 -11.21
N GLU A 28 3.66 0.77 -12.52
CA GLU A 28 4.81 0.03 -13.05
C GLU A 28 6.14 0.66 -12.61
N GLN A 29 6.18 1.99 -12.48
CA GLN A 29 7.35 2.69 -11.95
C GLN A 29 7.47 2.48 -10.44
N PHE A 30 6.34 2.47 -9.73
CA PHE A 30 6.29 2.26 -8.29
C PHE A 30 6.79 0.88 -7.90
N LEU A 31 6.38 -0.17 -8.62
CA LEU A 31 6.74 -1.55 -8.31
C LEU A 31 8.21 -1.90 -8.63
N ARG A 32 8.90 -1.10 -9.47
CA ARG A 32 10.31 -1.37 -9.82
C ARG A 32 11.20 -1.25 -8.58
N GLY A 33 11.93 -2.32 -8.27
CA GLY A 33 12.86 -2.39 -7.15
C GLY A 33 12.17 -2.51 -5.78
N LYS A 34 10.87 -2.84 -5.73
CA LYS A 34 10.16 -3.15 -4.48
C LYS A 34 9.95 -4.65 -4.37
N MET A 35 10.47 -5.24 -3.29
CA MET A 35 10.40 -6.67 -3.08
C MET A 35 8.99 -7.15 -2.74
N PHE A 36 8.32 -6.49 -1.79
CA PHE A 36 6.99 -6.86 -1.32
C PHE A 36 6.05 -5.66 -1.36
N THR A 37 4.99 -5.72 -2.15
CA THR A 37 3.98 -4.66 -2.19
C THR A 37 2.59 -5.24 -1.99
N LEU A 38 1.87 -4.73 -1.00
CA LEU A 38 0.47 -5.00 -0.76
C LEU A 38 -0.35 -3.85 -1.32
N ILE A 39 -1.34 -4.16 -2.15
CA ILE A 39 -2.20 -3.20 -2.83
C ILE A 39 -3.64 -3.46 -2.39
N PHE A 40 -4.22 -2.51 -1.65
CA PHE A 40 -5.63 -2.51 -1.31
C PHE A 40 -6.45 -1.91 -2.45
N VAL A 41 -7.30 -2.71 -3.07
CA VAL A 41 -8.16 -2.28 -4.17
C VAL A 41 -9.53 -1.92 -3.61
N ASP A 42 -9.95 -0.68 -3.83
CA ASP A 42 -11.22 -0.16 -3.37
C ASP A 42 -11.99 0.62 -4.44
N SER A 43 -13.11 1.21 -4.02
CA SER A 43 -13.93 2.08 -4.86
C SER A 43 -14.60 3.14 -3.98
N PRO A 44 -14.77 4.38 -4.47
CA PRO A 44 -15.41 5.46 -3.71
C PRO A 44 -16.86 5.14 -3.29
N SER A 45 -17.56 4.27 -4.04
CA SER A 45 -18.94 3.85 -3.74
C SER A 45 -19.03 2.62 -2.82
N CYS A 46 -17.91 2.07 -2.35
CA CYS A 46 -17.88 0.81 -1.61
C CYS A 46 -17.92 1.01 -0.08
N THR A 47 -19.06 0.70 0.54
CA THR A 47 -19.23 0.77 2.00
C THR A 47 -18.36 -0.26 2.76
N ARG A 48 -18.24 -1.49 2.23
CA ARG A 48 -17.40 -2.54 2.85
C ARG A 48 -15.94 -2.11 2.88
N CYS A 49 -15.45 -1.50 1.81
CA CYS A 49 -14.07 -1.01 1.69
C CYS A 49 -13.74 0.02 2.77
N ARG A 50 -14.63 1.00 3.00
CA ARG A 50 -14.46 2.02 4.05
C ARG A 50 -14.34 1.41 5.45
N ARG A 51 -15.02 0.29 5.71
CA ARG A 51 -14.93 -0.43 6.98
C ARG A 51 -13.61 -1.20 7.14
N HIS A 52 -13.08 -1.76 6.05
CA HIS A 52 -11.89 -2.60 6.09
C HIS A 52 -10.58 -1.81 5.96
N PHE A 53 -10.60 -0.67 5.27
CA PHE A 53 -9.43 0.18 5.05
C PHE A 53 -8.68 0.58 6.35
N PRO A 54 -9.33 0.93 7.47
CA PRO A 54 -8.63 1.20 8.72
C PRO A 54 -7.79 0.02 9.25
N TYR A 55 -8.25 -1.21 9.05
CA TYR A 55 -7.48 -2.41 9.43
C TYR A 55 -6.25 -2.58 8.55
N PHE A 56 -6.35 -2.26 7.26
CA PHE A 56 -5.21 -2.25 6.35
C PHE A 56 -4.16 -1.20 6.75
N VAL A 57 -4.60 0.00 7.15
CA VAL A 57 -3.71 1.04 7.69
C VAL A 57 -3.05 0.57 9.00
N ALA A 58 -3.82 -0.02 9.91
CA ALA A 58 -3.28 -0.56 11.16
C ALA A 58 -2.24 -1.67 10.92
N ALA A 59 -2.46 -2.52 9.90
CA ALA A 59 -1.47 -3.50 9.47
C ALA A 59 -0.18 -2.81 9.00
N SER A 60 -0.27 -1.75 8.19
CA SER A 60 0.92 -1.01 7.73
C SER A 60 1.75 -0.39 8.87
N GLN A 61 1.09 -0.01 9.97
CA GLN A 61 1.76 0.52 11.16
C GLN A 61 2.46 -0.55 12.00
N SER A 62 2.17 -1.83 11.75
CA SER A 62 2.79 -2.96 12.45
C SER A 62 4.14 -3.38 11.83
N PHE A 63 4.47 -2.88 10.64
CA PHE A 63 5.72 -3.17 9.93
C PHE A 63 6.59 -1.92 9.69
N PRO A 64 6.86 -1.09 10.72
CA PRO A 64 7.61 0.16 10.54
C PRO A 64 9.10 -0.06 10.25
N ASP A 65 9.65 -1.20 10.69
CA ASP A 65 11.08 -1.52 10.62
C ASP A 65 11.44 -2.38 9.39
N ASP A 66 10.45 -2.78 8.58
CA ASP A 66 10.64 -3.61 7.39
C ASP A 66 10.68 -2.74 6.12
N PRO A 67 11.86 -2.35 5.61
CA PRO A 67 11.98 -1.46 4.46
C PRO A 67 11.58 -2.10 3.13
N GLU A 68 11.35 -3.42 3.12
CA GLU A 68 11.02 -4.20 1.94
C GLU A 68 9.51 -4.33 1.70
N ILE A 69 8.68 -4.01 2.70
CA ILE A 69 7.23 -4.15 2.65
C ILE A 69 6.58 -2.78 2.41
N PHE A 70 5.83 -2.69 1.32
CA PHE A 70 5.14 -1.47 0.92
C PHE A 70 3.63 -1.65 0.94
N PHE A 71 2.92 -0.74 1.61
CA PHE A 71 1.46 -0.72 1.64
C PHE A 71 0.94 0.37 0.71
N THR A 72 0.05 -0.01 -0.19
CA THR A 72 -0.53 0.90 -1.18
C THR A 72 -2.02 0.69 -1.32
N ARG A 73 -2.70 1.68 -1.91
CA ARG A 73 -4.12 1.61 -2.26
C ARG A 73 -4.36 2.06 -3.69
N THR A 74 -5.40 1.52 -4.31
CA THR A 74 -5.86 1.99 -5.61
C THR A 74 -7.37 1.91 -5.75
N HIS A 75 -7.95 2.94 -6.36
CA HIS A 75 -9.35 3.00 -6.77
C HIS A 75 -9.51 3.00 -8.30
N ASP A 76 -8.44 2.71 -9.03
CA ASP A 76 -8.39 2.84 -10.48
C ASP A 76 -9.06 1.64 -11.18
N LYS A 77 -10.23 1.89 -11.79
CA LYS A 77 -11.01 0.88 -12.51
C LYS A 77 -10.21 0.16 -13.60
N LYS A 78 -9.24 0.82 -14.23
CA LYS A 78 -8.41 0.18 -15.27
C LYS A 78 -7.53 -0.93 -14.68
N LEU A 79 -7.01 -0.72 -13.47
CA LEU A 79 -6.22 -1.73 -12.77
C LEU A 79 -7.09 -2.88 -12.28
N THR A 80 -8.24 -2.57 -11.70
CA THR A 80 -9.24 -3.57 -11.31
C THR A 80 -9.62 -4.48 -12.49
N GLN A 81 -9.84 -3.91 -13.68
CA GLN A 81 -10.13 -4.68 -14.90
C GLN A 81 -8.91 -5.46 -15.40
N LYS A 82 -7.72 -4.84 -15.46
CA LYS A 82 -6.47 -5.49 -15.90
C LYS A 82 -6.13 -6.70 -15.05
N TRP A 83 -6.41 -6.63 -13.75
CA TRP A 83 -6.16 -7.73 -12.82
C TRP A 83 -7.32 -8.70 -12.70
N GLY A 84 -8.48 -8.45 -13.32
CA GLY A 84 -9.64 -9.34 -13.22
C GLY A 84 -10.26 -9.38 -11.82
N ILE A 85 -10.30 -8.25 -11.13
CA ILE A 85 -10.89 -8.15 -9.79
C ILE A 85 -12.39 -7.88 -9.94
N GLU A 86 -13.22 -8.84 -9.54
CA GLU A 86 -14.68 -8.73 -9.64
C GLU A 86 -15.33 -8.22 -8.34
N GLN A 87 -14.70 -8.48 -7.20
CA GLN A 87 -15.25 -8.19 -5.87
C GLN A 87 -14.36 -7.20 -5.10
N LEU A 88 -14.99 -6.34 -4.31
CA LEU A 88 -14.31 -5.34 -3.47
C LEU A 88 -14.76 -5.44 -2.01
N PRO A 89 -13.88 -5.12 -1.03
CA PRO A 89 -12.46 -4.82 -1.21
C PRO A 89 -11.66 -6.05 -1.63
N ALA A 90 -10.55 -5.84 -2.33
CA ALA A 90 -9.62 -6.92 -2.68
C ALA A 90 -8.19 -6.55 -2.26
N LEU A 91 -7.38 -7.57 -1.95
CA LEU A 91 -5.97 -7.40 -1.61
C LEU A 91 -5.12 -8.08 -2.68
N VAL A 92 -4.28 -7.31 -3.35
CA VAL A 92 -3.33 -7.81 -4.35
C VAL A 92 -1.94 -7.79 -3.74
N TYR A 93 -1.23 -8.91 -3.87
CA TYR A 93 0.15 -9.02 -3.44
C TYR A 93 1.08 -9.09 -4.64
N TYR A 94 2.07 -8.21 -4.64
CA TYR A 94 3.12 -8.15 -5.64
C TYR A 94 4.46 -8.51 -5.00
N ARG A 95 5.18 -9.41 -5.64
CA ARG A 95 6.54 -9.77 -5.27
C ARG A 95 7.47 -9.67 -6.48
N GLU A 96 8.61 -9.03 -6.29
CA GLU A 96 9.64 -9.00 -7.33
C GLU A 96 10.11 -10.43 -7.69
N GLY A 97 10.15 -10.74 -8.98
CA GLY A 97 10.52 -12.07 -9.50
C GLY A 97 9.35 -13.04 -9.72
N LEU A 98 8.13 -12.71 -9.28
CA LEU A 98 6.91 -13.40 -9.72
C LEU A 98 6.32 -12.64 -10.91
N SER A 99 6.27 -13.27 -12.09
CA SER A 99 5.71 -12.66 -13.30
C SER A 99 4.18 -12.52 -13.25
N ASN A 100 3.52 -13.25 -12.34
CA ASN A 100 2.07 -13.27 -12.19
C ASN A 100 1.68 -12.63 -10.85
N HIS A 101 0.73 -11.70 -10.90
CA HIS A 101 0.13 -11.09 -9.71
C HIS A 101 -0.76 -12.13 -9.05
N GLU A 102 -0.48 -12.48 -7.80
CA GLU A 102 -1.32 -13.42 -7.06
C GLU A 102 -2.41 -12.62 -6.33
N GLN A 103 -3.67 -12.91 -6.66
CA GLN A 103 -4.81 -12.35 -5.95
C GLN A 103 -4.97 -13.11 -4.64
N ILE A 104 -4.89 -12.40 -3.51
CA ILE A 104 -5.22 -13.00 -2.21
C ILE A 104 -6.71 -12.80 -2.01
N HIS A 105 -7.48 -13.87 -2.14
CA HIS A 105 -8.91 -13.84 -1.80
C HIS A 105 -9.02 -13.76 -0.28
N VAL A 106 -9.46 -12.60 0.23
CA VAL A 106 -9.72 -12.41 1.66
C VAL A 106 -11.20 -12.71 1.87
N ASP A 107 -11.51 -13.97 2.18
CA ASP A 107 -12.86 -14.42 2.52
C ASP A 107 -13.37 -13.77 3.83
#